data_AF-A0A1I0TIJ4-F1
#
_entry.id   AF-A0A1I0TIJ4-F1
#
_cell.length_a   1.000
_cell.length_b   1.000
_cell.length_c   1.000
_cell.angle_alpha   90.00
_cell.angle_beta   90.00
_cell.angle_gamma   90.00
#
_symmetry.space_group_name_H-M   'P 1'
#
loop_
_entity.id
_entity.type
_entity.pdbx_description
1 polymer ?
#
loop_
_entity_poly.entity_id
_entity_poly.type
_entity_poly.pdbx_seq_one_letter_code
_entity_poly.pdbx_strand_id
1 'polypeptide(L)'
;MANAPKPATVKKESSSSASNVFATLVIPICIVIGFVIWKYVLGDPSNFIDNNNENLPLPNNYPGTAYKGGPIVAVLIGLLLTTIVFSIERLIVIGKASGKSSLDTFIIKVKGLLNSGNIEAAKAECDKQQGSVANVIKSGLKKYSEVEADTNMDVEQSIVAIQKEVEEATALEMPMLEQNLTIIATLVSIGTLIGLLGTVTGMIRAFAGLANSGAPDQAALAVGISEALINTMTGISVSTLAIIMYNILTSKIDKLTYAIDEAGFSIVQTYASSHK
;
A
#
# COMPACT_ATOMS: atom_id res chain seq x y z
N MET A 1 40.09 11.03 -33.49
CA MET A 1 39.04 10.30 -32.76
C MET A 1 38.77 11.05 -31.47
N ALA A 2 37.74 11.89 -31.44
CA ALA A 2 37.40 12.73 -30.30
C ALA A 2 36.62 11.89 -29.27
N ASN A 3 37.09 11.90 -28.02
CA ASN A 3 36.46 11.19 -26.90
C ASN A 3 35.05 11.77 -26.63
N ALA A 4 34.04 10.92 -26.72
CA ALA A 4 32.68 11.24 -26.30
C ALA A 4 32.63 11.47 -24.77
N PRO A 5 31.79 12.40 -24.27
CA PRO A 5 31.63 12.61 -22.83
C PRO A 5 30.96 11.38 -22.20
N LYS A 6 31.52 10.89 -21.08
CA LYS A 6 30.87 9.84 -20.29
C LYS A 6 29.53 10.36 -19.73
N PRO A 7 28.45 9.57 -19.77
CA PRO A 7 27.17 9.98 -19.20
C PRO A 7 27.33 10.18 -17.68
N ALA A 8 26.87 11.33 -17.20
CA ALA A 8 26.83 11.64 -15.78
C ALA A 8 25.89 10.65 -15.08
N THR A 9 26.42 9.92 -14.10
CA THR A 9 25.64 9.05 -13.23
C THR A 9 24.74 9.92 -12.36
N VAL A 10 23.43 9.88 -12.63
CA VAL A 10 22.40 10.47 -11.79
C VAL A 10 22.48 9.80 -10.41
N LYS A 11 22.89 10.57 -9.39
CA LYS A 11 22.85 10.16 -7.99
C LYS A 11 21.38 9.94 -7.61
N LYS A 12 21.00 8.69 -7.38
CA LYS A 12 19.72 8.30 -6.76
C LYS A 12 19.74 8.78 -5.30
N GLU A 13 19.18 9.94 -5.03
CA GLU A 13 19.07 10.45 -3.65
C GLU A 13 18.08 9.64 -2.83
N SER A 14 18.63 8.89 -1.87
CA SER A 14 18.17 8.48 -0.52
C SER A 14 16.70 8.13 -0.16
N SER A 15 15.65 8.46 -0.93
CA SER A 15 14.27 8.12 -0.50
C SER A 15 13.96 6.62 -0.63
N SER A 16 14.62 5.92 -1.56
CA SER A 16 14.45 4.47 -1.75
C SER A 16 15.15 3.63 -0.67
N SER A 17 16.08 4.19 0.10
CA SER A 17 16.82 3.42 1.10
C SER A 17 16.01 3.20 2.37
N ALA A 18 15.30 4.23 2.84
CA ALA A 18 14.54 4.16 4.09
C ALA A 18 13.29 3.27 3.99
N SER A 19 12.51 3.34 2.90
CA SER A 19 11.34 2.46 2.71
C SER A 19 11.76 1.01 2.47
N ASN A 20 12.82 0.76 1.70
CA ASN A 20 13.29 -0.60 1.48
C ASN A 20 13.78 -1.22 2.80
N VAL A 21 14.44 -0.44 3.66
CA VAL A 21 14.83 -0.88 5.00
C VAL A 21 13.61 -1.13 5.88
N PHE A 22 12.62 -0.23 5.87
CA PHE A 22 11.37 -0.39 6.63
C PHE A 22 10.67 -1.69 6.25
N ALA A 23 10.43 -1.93 4.96
CA ALA A 23 9.76 -3.15 4.51
C ALA A 23 10.56 -4.41 4.82
N THR A 24 11.88 -4.36 4.62
CA THR A 24 12.79 -5.49 4.90
C THR A 24 12.81 -5.87 6.38
N LEU A 25 12.60 -4.92 7.29
CA LEU A 25 12.58 -5.18 8.73
C LEU A 25 11.18 -5.54 9.25
N VAL A 26 10.14 -4.84 8.79
CA VAL A 26 8.77 -4.99 9.30
C VAL A 26 8.22 -6.39 9.01
N ILE A 27 8.44 -6.93 7.82
CA ILE A 27 7.89 -8.24 7.44
C ILE A 27 8.43 -9.35 8.37
N PRO A 28 9.76 -9.54 8.54
CA PRO A 28 10.27 -10.53 9.48
C PRO A 28 9.80 -10.31 10.91
N ILE A 29 9.73 -9.06 11.38
CA ILE A 29 9.25 -8.74 12.73
C ILE A 29 7.79 -9.18 12.90
N CYS A 30 6.92 -8.89 11.93
CA CYS A 30 5.52 -9.31 11.98
C CYS A 30 5.37 -10.83 11.97
N ILE A 31 6.21 -11.54 11.19
CA ILE A 31 6.24 -13.01 11.22
C ILE A 31 6.66 -13.53 12.59
N VAL A 32 7.73 -12.99 13.18
CA VAL A 32 8.20 -13.37 14.53
C VAL A 32 7.11 -13.11 15.58
N ILE A 33 6.44 -11.96 15.52
CA ILE A 33 5.29 -11.65 16.39
C ILE A 33 4.16 -12.66 16.17
N GLY A 34 3.87 -13.05 14.93
CA GLY A 34 2.91 -14.10 14.60
C GLY A 34 3.25 -15.44 15.29
N PHE A 35 4.52 -15.83 15.29
CA PHE A 35 5.00 -17.01 16.04
C PHE A 35 4.88 -16.86 17.56
N VAL A 36 5.16 -15.69 18.10
CA VAL A 36 4.99 -15.40 19.54
C VAL A 36 3.51 -15.50 19.92
N ILE A 37 2.61 -14.90 19.14
CA ILE A 37 1.16 -14.98 19.35
C ILE A 37 0.69 -16.43 19.28
N TRP A 38 1.08 -17.16 18.22
CA TRP A 38 0.69 -18.56 18.07
C TRP A 38 1.17 -19.42 19.25
N LYS A 39 2.42 -19.25 19.69
CA LYS A 39 2.99 -20.06 20.77
C LYS A 39 2.41 -19.74 22.15
N TYR A 40 2.27 -18.46 22.50
CA TYR A 40 1.97 -18.05 23.87
C TYR A 40 0.52 -17.63 24.09
N VAL A 41 -0.21 -17.22 23.04
CA VAL A 41 -1.62 -16.81 23.17
C VAL A 41 -2.54 -17.92 22.71
N LEU A 42 -2.32 -18.47 21.51
CA LEU A 42 -3.15 -19.56 20.99
C LEU A 42 -2.81 -20.87 21.71
N GLY A 43 -1.51 -21.12 21.96
CA GLY A 43 -1.01 -22.26 22.71
C GLY A 43 -1.14 -22.16 24.23
N ASP A 44 -1.80 -21.11 24.74
CA ASP A 44 -2.04 -20.96 26.18
C ASP A 44 -2.82 -22.18 26.72
N PRO A 45 -2.37 -22.83 27.80
CA PRO A 45 -3.01 -24.02 28.32
C PRO A 45 -4.50 -23.85 28.61
N SER A 46 -4.97 -22.65 28.98
CA SER A 46 -6.38 -22.39 29.27
C SER A 46 -7.32 -22.58 28.08
N ASN A 47 -6.79 -22.65 26.85
CA ASN A 47 -7.57 -22.95 25.66
C ASN A 47 -7.90 -24.44 25.49
N PHE A 48 -7.35 -25.33 26.32
CA PHE A 48 -7.42 -26.77 26.14
C PHE A 48 -8.03 -27.48 27.36
N ILE A 49 -8.58 -28.67 27.11
CA ILE A 49 -9.13 -29.53 28.16
C ILE A 49 -8.04 -29.84 29.19
N ASP A 50 -8.39 -29.75 30.47
CA ASP A 50 -7.51 -29.96 31.63
C ASP A 50 -6.31 -28.99 31.71
N ASN A 51 -6.37 -27.85 31.03
CA ASN A 51 -5.26 -26.92 30.91
C ASN A 51 -3.98 -27.58 30.36
N ASN A 52 -4.11 -28.46 29.37
CA ASN A 52 -2.98 -29.10 28.71
C ASN A 52 -3.09 -28.96 27.18
N ASN A 53 -2.10 -28.31 26.55
CA ASN A 53 -2.09 -28.04 25.11
C ASN A 53 -1.87 -29.27 24.21
N GLU A 54 -1.60 -30.44 24.79
CA GLU A 54 -1.61 -31.72 24.09
C GLU A 54 -3.04 -32.22 23.84
N ASN A 55 -3.97 -31.88 24.73
CA ASN A 55 -5.38 -32.27 24.63
C ASN A 55 -6.12 -31.50 23.54
N LEU A 56 -7.37 -31.89 23.31
CA LEU A 56 -8.27 -31.17 22.41
C LEU A 56 -8.56 -29.74 22.94
N PRO A 57 -8.76 -28.77 22.05
CA PRO A 57 -9.27 -27.46 22.42
C PRO A 57 -10.61 -27.56 23.16
N LEU A 58 -10.90 -26.58 24.02
CA LEU A 58 -12.24 -26.44 24.60
C LEU A 58 -13.30 -26.28 23.49
N PRO A 59 -14.54 -26.76 23.69
CA PRO A 59 -15.60 -26.60 22.70
C PRO A 59 -15.80 -25.13 22.28
N ASN A 60 -15.82 -24.87 20.97
CA ASN A 60 -15.91 -23.52 20.38
C ASN A 60 -14.74 -22.56 20.71
N ASN A 61 -13.61 -23.05 21.22
CA ASN A 61 -12.43 -22.23 21.46
C ASN A 61 -11.57 -22.12 20.18
N TYR A 62 -11.84 -21.07 19.40
CA TYR A 62 -11.08 -20.79 18.16
C TYR A 62 -9.57 -20.63 18.37
N PRO A 63 -9.06 -19.95 19.42
CA PRO A 63 -7.62 -19.87 19.69
C PRO A 63 -6.94 -21.23 19.81
N GLY A 64 -7.52 -22.16 20.57
CA GLY A 64 -7.00 -23.51 20.74
C GLY A 64 -7.03 -24.31 19.43
N THR A 65 -8.12 -24.24 18.67
CA THR A 65 -8.19 -24.89 17.33
C THR A 65 -7.17 -24.29 16.37
N ALA A 66 -6.94 -22.98 16.43
CA ALA A 66 -5.94 -22.29 15.61
C ALA A 66 -4.50 -22.67 16.01
N TYR A 67 -4.23 -22.95 17.29
CA TYR A 67 -2.96 -23.51 17.71
C TYR A 67 -2.72 -24.88 17.07
N LYS A 68 -3.71 -25.77 17.16
CA LYS A 68 -3.64 -27.13 16.59
C LYS A 68 -3.56 -27.15 15.06
N GLY A 69 -4.11 -26.12 14.39
CA GLY A 69 -3.92 -25.86 12.97
C GLY A 69 -2.46 -25.73 12.52
N GLY A 70 -1.52 -25.56 13.46
CA GLY A 70 -0.09 -25.69 13.24
C GLY A 70 0.63 -24.38 12.91
N PRO A 71 1.95 -24.45 12.63
CA PRO A 71 2.80 -23.26 12.49
C PRO A 71 2.47 -22.40 11.26
N ILE A 72 1.72 -22.92 10.29
CA ILE A 72 1.26 -22.12 9.14
C ILE A 72 0.29 -21.02 9.60
N VAL A 73 -0.50 -21.27 10.65
CA VAL A 73 -1.34 -20.26 11.28
C VAL A 73 -0.50 -19.10 11.83
N ALA A 74 0.67 -19.37 12.42
CA ALA A 74 1.58 -18.33 12.88
C ALA A 74 2.07 -17.42 11.73
N VAL A 75 2.41 -18.02 10.59
CA VAL A 75 2.80 -17.28 9.38
C VAL A 75 1.63 -16.42 8.90
N LEU A 76 0.41 -16.97 8.83
CA LEU A 76 -0.79 -16.24 8.42
C LEU A 76 -1.10 -15.06 9.36
N ILE A 77 -0.95 -15.22 10.67
CA ILE A 77 -1.08 -14.11 11.63
C ILE A 77 -0.02 -13.04 11.33
N GLY A 78 1.23 -13.44 11.07
CA GLY A 78 2.28 -12.49 10.71
C GLY A 78 2.00 -11.75 9.40
N LEU A 79 1.43 -12.42 8.39
CA LEU A 79 0.98 -11.78 7.15
C LEU A 79 -0.18 -10.81 7.39
N LEU A 80 -1.13 -11.17 8.28
CA LEU A 80 -2.22 -10.28 8.68
C LEU A 80 -1.68 -8.99 9.32
N LEU A 81 -0.75 -9.13 10.27
CA LEU A 81 -0.08 -7.99 10.91
C LEU A 81 0.68 -7.14 9.90
N THR A 82 1.38 -7.79 8.97
CA THR A 82 2.06 -7.10 7.86
C THR A 82 1.07 -6.26 7.05
N THR A 83 -0.06 -6.84 6.64
CA THR A 83 -1.13 -6.11 5.93
C THR A 83 -1.59 -4.89 6.73
N ILE A 84 -1.84 -5.03 8.04
CA ILE A 84 -2.29 -3.93 8.89
C ILE A 84 -1.24 -2.82 8.97
N VAL A 85 0.02 -3.16 9.23
CA VAL A 85 1.11 -2.19 9.39
C VAL A 85 1.32 -1.37 8.12
N PHE A 86 1.43 -2.04 6.95
CA PHE A 86 1.57 -1.34 5.68
C PHE A 86 0.32 -0.54 5.33
N SER A 87 -0.87 -1.03 5.63
CA SER A 87 -2.11 -0.27 5.37
C SER A 87 -2.14 1.03 6.17
N ILE A 88 -1.78 1.00 7.45
CA ILE A 88 -1.73 2.20 8.30
C ILE A 88 -0.62 3.16 7.82
N GLU A 89 0.58 2.64 7.55
CA GLU A 89 1.70 3.44 7.01
C GLU A 89 1.27 4.18 5.74
N ARG A 90 0.69 3.46 4.78
CA ARG A 90 0.21 4.04 3.52
C ARG A 90 -0.92 5.04 3.71
N LEU A 91 -1.88 4.77 4.59
CA LEU A 91 -2.96 5.72 4.89
C LEU A 91 -2.41 7.05 5.42
N ILE A 92 -1.38 7.00 6.27
CA ILE A 92 -0.73 8.20 6.82
C ILE A 92 0.07 8.93 5.72
N VAL A 93 0.85 8.22 4.91
CA VAL A 93 1.66 8.82 3.84
C VAL A 93 0.78 9.47 2.77
N ILE A 94 -0.24 8.78 2.27
CA ILE A 94 -1.18 9.34 1.27
C ILE A 94 -2.00 10.48 1.87
N GLY A 95 -2.38 10.37 3.14
CA GLY A 95 -3.04 11.45 3.86
C GLY A 95 -2.18 12.72 3.92
N LYS A 96 -0.88 12.58 4.23
CA LYS A 96 0.06 13.72 4.21
C LYS A 96 0.28 14.28 2.82
N ALA A 97 0.32 13.42 1.79
CA ALA A 97 0.49 13.83 0.40
C ALA A 97 -0.71 14.65 -0.14
N SER A 98 -1.90 14.43 0.40
CA SER A 98 -3.11 15.17 0.05
C SER A 98 -3.07 16.63 0.53
N GLY A 99 -2.17 16.98 1.45
CA GLY A 99 -2.01 18.33 2.00
C GLY A 99 -2.89 18.60 3.23
N LYS A 100 -2.99 19.88 3.60
CA LYS A 100 -3.64 20.33 4.85
C LYS A 100 -5.16 20.52 4.76
N SER A 101 -5.69 20.72 3.56
CA SER A 101 -7.12 20.96 3.34
C SER A 101 -7.72 20.00 2.32
N SER A 102 -9.05 20.02 2.16
CA SER A 102 -9.74 19.20 1.16
C SER A 102 -9.21 19.47 -0.23
N LEU A 103 -8.83 18.41 -0.94
CA LEU A 103 -8.30 18.46 -2.29
C LEU A 103 -9.26 19.19 -3.25
N ASP A 104 -10.55 18.86 -3.21
CA ASP A 104 -11.55 19.49 -4.08
C ASP A 104 -11.65 21.00 -3.85
N THR A 105 -11.63 21.42 -2.59
CA THR A 105 -11.67 22.85 -2.23
C THR A 105 -10.40 23.57 -2.71
N PHE A 106 -9.25 22.93 -2.58
CA PHE A 106 -7.99 23.47 -3.05
C PHE A 106 -7.99 23.64 -4.58
N ILE A 107 -8.42 22.63 -5.34
CA ILE A 107 -8.50 22.70 -6.81
C ILE A 107 -9.46 23.80 -7.27
N ILE A 108 -10.65 23.90 -6.65
CA ILE A 108 -11.62 24.97 -6.97
C ILE A 108 -11.00 26.35 -6.75
N LYS A 109 -10.27 26.57 -5.65
CA LYS A 109 -9.60 27.85 -5.37
C LYS A 109 -8.51 28.16 -6.39
N VAL A 110 -7.63 27.19 -6.70
CA VAL A 110 -6.54 27.37 -7.68
C VAL A 110 -7.13 27.74 -9.04
N LYS A 111 -8.15 27.02 -9.51
CA LYS A 111 -8.84 27.33 -10.78
C LYS A 111 -9.48 28.72 -10.76
N GLY A 112 -10.11 29.12 -9.66
CA GLY A 112 -10.67 30.46 -9.50
C GLY A 112 -9.61 31.57 -9.60
N LEU A 113 -8.44 31.35 -9.00
CA LEU A 113 -7.32 32.29 -9.06
C LEU A 113 -6.69 32.35 -10.47
N LEU A 114 -6.55 31.20 -11.13
CA LEU A 114 -6.11 31.12 -12.53
C LEU A 114 -7.04 31.87 -13.49
N ASN A 115 -8.35 31.66 -13.35
CA ASN A 115 -9.36 32.36 -14.17
C ASN A 115 -9.34 33.89 -13.94
N SER A 116 -8.88 34.33 -12.77
CA SER A 116 -8.74 35.75 -12.44
C SER A 116 -7.36 36.32 -12.82
N GLY A 117 -6.49 35.53 -13.46
CA GLY A 117 -5.12 35.91 -13.82
C GLY A 117 -4.16 36.08 -12.65
N ASN A 118 -4.54 35.66 -11.43
CA ASN A 118 -3.75 35.89 -10.22
C ASN A 118 -2.84 34.70 -9.90
N ILE A 119 -1.78 34.55 -10.70
CA ILE A 119 -0.82 33.43 -10.62
C ILE A 119 -0.06 33.41 -9.29
N GLU A 120 0.32 34.58 -8.76
CA GLU A 120 1.04 34.67 -7.49
C GLU A 120 0.18 34.24 -6.30
N ALA A 121 -1.11 34.61 -6.28
CA ALA A 121 -2.02 34.10 -5.26
C ALA A 121 -2.23 32.58 -5.39
N ALA A 122 -2.25 32.04 -6.61
CA ALA A 122 -2.36 30.59 -6.83
C ALA A 122 -1.14 29.84 -6.27
N LYS A 123 0.08 30.36 -6.48
CA LYS A 123 1.32 29.82 -5.87
C LYS A 123 1.25 29.88 -4.34
N ALA A 124 0.80 31.00 -3.78
CA ALA A 124 0.66 31.16 -2.33
C ALA A 124 -0.37 30.17 -1.73
N GLU A 125 -1.44 29.83 -2.46
CA GLU A 125 -2.39 28.80 -2.01
C GLU A 125 -1.77 27.39 -2.06
N CYS A 126 -0.91 27.11 -3.05
CA CYS A 126 -0.14 25.86 -3.08
C CYS A 126 0.80 25.74 -1.87
N ASP A 127 1.46 26.83 -1.47
CA ASP A 127 2.31 26.87 -0.29
C ASP A 127 1.56 26.61 1.02
N LYS A 128 0.30 27.05 1.10
CA LYS A 128 -0.57 26.74 2.24
C LYS A 128 -1.05 25.30 2.23
N GLN A 129 -1.43 24.77 1.06
CA GLN A 129 -1.95 23.41 0.92
C GLN A 129 -0.88 22.38 1.29
N GLN A 130 0.34 22.54 0.77
CA GLN A 130 1.45 21.59 0.89
C GLN A 130 1.08 20.18 0.36
N GLY A 131 2.06 19.27 0.33
CA GLY A 131 1.87 17.92 -0.19
C GLY A 131 2.11 17.82 -1.69
N SER A 132 2.04 16.58 -2.20
CA SER A 132 2.49 16.25 -3.56
C SER A 132 1.68 16.97 -4.63
N VAL A 133 0.34 17.04 -4.50
CA VAL A 133 -0.50 17.74 -5.49
C VAL A 133 -0.16 19.24 -5.54
N ALA A 134 0.01 19.87 -4.38
CA ALA A 134 0.36 21.29 -4.33
C ALA A 134 1.76 21.57 -4.89
N ASN A 135 2.72 20.67 -4.64
CA ASN A 135 4.07 20.77 -5.20
C ASN A 135 4.06 20.72 -6.73
N VAL A 136 3.33 19.77 -7.31
CA VAL A 136 3.22 19.61 -8.78
C VAL A 136 2.57 20.85 -9.40
N ILE A 137 1.43 21.29 -8.86
CA ILE A 137 0.73 22.48 -9.35
C ILE A 137 1.62 23.72 -9.22
N LYS A 138 2.34 23.86 -8.10
CA LYS A 138 3.29 24.97 -7.91
C LYS A 138 4.42 24.93 -8.92
N SER A 139 4.94 23.75 -9.30
CA SER A 139 5.96 23.63 -10.35
C SER A 139 5.42 24.12 -11.69
N GLY A 140 4.20 23.69 -12.07
CA GLY A 140 3.52 24.17 -13.28
C GLY A 140 3.29 25.68 -13.28
N LEU A 141 2.83 26.26 -12.16
CA LEU A 141 2.65 27.71 -12.01
C LEU A 141 3.97 28.49 -12.02
N LYS A 142 5.04 27.90 -11.50
CA LYS A 142 6.38 28.50 -11.58
C LYS A 142 6.84 28.52 -13.03
N LYS A 143 6.67 27.41 -13.74
CA LYS A 143 7.02 27.32 -15.16
C LYS A 143 6.20 28.27 -16.02
N TYR A 144 4.91 28.42 -15.72
CA TYR A 144 4.05 29.44 -16.33
C TYR A 144 4.70 30.82 -16.26
N SER A 145 5.13 31.26 -15.07
CA SER A 145 5.76 32.58 -14.93
C SER A 145 7.15 32.67 -15.57
N GLU A 146 7.90 31.56 -15.64
CA GLU A 146 9.18 31.53 -16.34
C GLU A 146 8.99 31.71 -17.86
N VAL A 147 8.02 31.03 -18.47
CA VAL A 147 7.75 31.15 -19.92
C VAL A 147 7.02 32.45 -20.28
N GLU A 148 6.27 33.04 -19.35
CA GLU A 148 5.68 34.38 -19.51
C GLU A 148 6.76 35.48 -19.54
N ALA A 149 7.88 35.27 -18.82
CA ALA A 149 9.01 36.20 -18.81
C ALA A 149 9.98 35.99 -19.99
N ASP A 150 9.93 34.85 -20.68
CA ASP A 150 10.81 34.55 -21.82
C ASP A 150 10.21 35.05 -23.13
N THR A 151 10.79 36.10 -23.70
CA THR A 151 10.35 36.69 -24.96
C THR A 151 10.72 35.88 -26.21
N ASN A 152 11.50 34.79 -26.07
CA ASN A 152 12.00 34.00 -27.19
C ASN A 152 11.13 32.77 -27.50
N MET A 153 10.15 32.45 -26.65
CA MET A 153 9.27 31.32 -26.84
C MET A 153 7.96 31.76 -27.48
N ASP A 154 7.50 31.02 -28.49
CA ASP A 154 6.13 31.18 -28.99
C ASP A 154 5.11 30.53 -28.04
N VAL A 155 3.83 30.86 -28.23
CA VAL A 155 2.74 30.39 -27.34
C VAL A 155 2.66 28.87 -27.30
N GLU A 156 2.91 28.19 -28.42
CA GLU A 156 2.83 26.73 -28.51
C GLU A 156 3.99 26.08 -27.75
N GLN A 157 5.21 26.62 -27.90
CA GLN A 157 6.39 26.21 -27.15
C GLN A 157 6.20 26.39 -25.64
N SER A 158 5.60 27.51 -25.23
CA SER A 158 5.30 27.78 -23.82
C SER A 158 4.27 26.81 -23.24
N ILE A 159 3.20 26.51 -23.99
CA ILE A 159 2.20 25.49 -23.62
C ILE A 159 2.87 24.13 -23.41
N VAL A 160 3.67 23.68 -24.37
CA VAL A 160 4.38 22.40 -24.30
C VAL A 160 5.34 22.37 -23.12
N ALA A 161 6.04 23.47 -22.84
CA ALA A 161 6.97 23.56 -21.72
C ALA A 161 6.26 23.48 -20.36
N ILE A 162 5.11 24.14 -20.20
CA ILE A 162 4.29 24.07 -18.98
C ILE A 162 3.75 22.65 -18.79
N GLN A 163 3.17 22.04 -19.84
CA GLN A 163 2.66 20.69 -19.77
C GLN A 163 3.75 19.69 -19.37
N LYS A 164 4.90 19.79 -20.01
CA LYS A 164 6.05 18.93 -19.73
C LYS A 164 6.54 19.07 -18.29
N GLU A 165 6.58 20.27 -17.73
CA GLU A 165 6.94 20.47 -16.33
C GLU A 165 5.95 19.79 -15.38
N VAL A 166 4.65 19.91 -15.64
CA VAL A 166 3.62 19.24 -14.82
C VAL A 166 3.77 17.72 -14.90
N GLU A 167 4.00 17.16 -16.08
CA GLU A 167 4.23 15.73 -16.28
C GLU A 167 5.50 15.25 -15.56
N GLU A 168 6.62 15.98 -15.68
CA GLU A 168 7.87 15.67 -15.00
C GLU A 168 7.74 15.73 -13.47
N ALA A 169 7.10 16.78 -12.94
CA ALA A 169 6.85 16.91 -11.51
C ALA A 169 5.92 15.79 -10.98
N THR A 170 4.90 15.42 -11.76
CA THR A 170 4.00 14.29 -11.44
C THR A 170 4.79 12.98 -11.39
N ALA A 171 5.64 12.73 -12.38
CA ALA A 171 6.47 11.54 -12.45
C ALA A 171 7.50 11.44 -11.31
N LEU A 172 7.88 12.56 -10.69
CA LEU A 172 8.76 12.57 -9.52
C LEU A 172 8.03 12.33 -8.20
N GLU A 173 6.80 12.84 -8.05
CA GLU A 173 6.03 12.78 -6.81
C GLU A 173 5.20 11.48 -6.68
N MET A 174 4.59 11.01 -7.76
CA MET A 174 3.67 9.86 -7.73
C MET A 174 4.31 8.52 -7.33
N PRO A 175 5.53 8.15 -7.75
CA PRO A 175 6.13 6.87 -7.37
C PRO A 175 6.28 6.66 -5.86
N MET A 176 6.45 7.74 -5.09
CA MET A 176 6.50 7.66 -3.62
C MET A 176 5.13 7.32 -3.02
N LEU A 177 4.05 7.64 -3.71
CA LEU A 177 2.67 7.31 -3.32
C LEU A 177 2.28 5.86 -3.65
N GLU A 178 2.98 5.23 -4.58
CA GLU A 178 2.77 3.82 -4.94
C GLU A 178 3.71 2.88 -4.18
N GLN A 179 4.73 3.42 -3.52
CA GLN A 179 5.69 2.64 -2.75
C GLN A 179 4.99 1.75 -1.71
N ASN A 180 5.40 0.48 -1.64
CA ASN A 180 4.82 -0.57 -0.80
C ASN A 180 3.39 -1.04 -1.18
N LEU A 181 2.66 -0.40 -2.11
CA LEU A 181 1.36 -0.92 -2.56
C LEU A 181 1.49 -2.31 -3.19
N THR A 182 2.59 -2.55 -3.92
CA THR A 182 2.89 -3.86 -4.50
C THR A 182 2.97 -4.96 -3.44
N ILE A 183 3.43 -4.63 -2.22
CA ILE A 183 3.50 -5.59 -1.11
C ILE A 183 2.08 -5.97 -0.69
N ILE A 184 1.20 -4.98 -0.48
CA ILE A 184 -0.21 -5.22 -0.13
C ILE A 184 -0.92 -6.02 -1.22
N ALA A 185 -0.71 -5.66 -2.49
CA ALA A 185 -1.26 -6.39 -3.64
C ALA A 185 -0.80 -7.86 -3.66
N THR A 186 0.47 -8.11 -3.34
CA THR A 186 1.03 -9.46 -3.28
C THR A 186 0.44 -10.27 -2.12
N LEU A 187 0.18 -9.63 -0.97
CA LEU A 187 -0.44 -10.26 0.20
C LEU A 187 -1.86 -10.76 -0.09
N VAL A 188 -2.58 -10.16 -1.05
CA VAL A 188 -3.88 -10.66 -1.52
C VAL A 188 -3.77 -12.10 -2.01
N SER A 189 -2.79 -12.40 -2.86
CA SER A 189 -2.61 -13.76 -3.38
C SER A 189 -1.92 -14.67 -2.37
N ILE A 190 -0.88 -14.17 -1.69
CA ILE A 190 -0.11 -14.99 -0.74
C ILE A 190 -0.98 -15.46 0.45
N GLY A 191 -1.87 -14.62 0.99
CA GLY A 191 -2.74 -15.01 2.11
C GLY A 191 -3.56 -16.27 1.81
N THR A 192 -4.28 -16.29 0.70
CA THR A 192 -5.07 -17.43 0.23
C THR A 192 -4.20 -18.65 -0.07
N LEU A 193 -3.06 -18.45 -0.77
CA LEU A 193 -2.17 -19.57 -1.15
C LEU A 193 -1.55 -20.25 0.09
N ILE A 194 -1.13 -19.48 1.09
CA ILE A 194 -0.59 -20.02 2.34
C ILE A 194 -1.70 -20.68 3.17
N GLY A 195 -2.93 -20.13 3.18
CA GLY A 195 -4.08 -20.77 3.82
C GLY A 195 -4.44 -22.13 3.19
N LEU A 196 -4.44 -22.20 1.86
CA LEU A 196 -4.63 -23.44 1.11
C LEU A 196 -3.52 -24.44 1.43
N LEU A 197 -2.25 -24.01 1.42
CA LEU A 197 -1.11 -24.84 1.80
C LEU A 197 -1.27 -25.42 3.21
N GLY A 198 -1.72 -24.61 4.18
CA GLY A 198 -1.98 -25.05 5.54
C GLY A 198 -3.07 -26.11 5.61
N THR A 199 -4.14 -25.94 4.83
CA THR A 199 -5.24 -26.90 4.80
C THR A 199 -4.81 -28.22 4.16
N VAL A 200 -4.11 -28.17 3.03
CA VAL A 200 -3.55 -29.37 2.38
C VAL A 200 -2.60 -30.10 3.34
N THR A 201 -1.74 -29.38 4.03
CA THR A 201 -0.81 -29.96 5.02
C THR A 201 -1.56 -30.61 6.19
N GLY A 202 -2.62 -29.97 6.70
CA GLY A 202 -3.46 -30.50 7.76
C GLY A 202 -4.21 -31.77 7.33
N MET A 203 -4.81 -31.76 6.13
CA MET A 203 -5.49 -32.92 5.56
C MET A 203 -4.54 -34.12 5.37
N ILE A 204 -3.31 -33.89 4.88
CA ILE A 204 -2.28 -34.93 4.76
C ILE A 204 -1.98 -35.56 6.13
N ARG A 205 -1.85 -34.75 7.19
CA ARG A 205 -1.61 -35.25 8.55
C ARG A 205 -2.80 -36.04 9.09
N ALA A 206 -4.03 -35.56 8.88
CA ALA A 206 -5.24 -36.22 9.33
C ALA A 206 -5.39 -37.62 8.70
N PHE A 207 -5.21 -37.74 7.39
CA PHE A 207 -5.28 -39.03 6.70
C PHE A 207 -4.09 -39.95 7.00
N ALA A 208 -2.88 -39.41 7.21
CA ALA A 208 -1.73 -40.21 7.63
C ALA A 208 -1.95 -40.83 9.04
N GLY A 209 -2.56 -40.09 9.96
CA GLY A 209 -2.96 -40.62 11.27
C GLY A 209 -3.95 -41.78 11.12
N LEU A 210 -4.95 -41.62 10.26
CA LEU A 210 -5.96 -42.66 9.98
C LEU A 210 -5.35 -43.93 9.36
N ALA A 211 -4.38 -43.79 8.46
CA ALA A 211 -3.72 -44.93 7.82
C ALA A 211 -2.86 -45.75 8.80
N ASN A 212 -2.35 -45.11 9.85
CA ASN A 212 -1.52 -45.76 10.88
C ASN A 212 -2.34 -46.33 12.04
N SER A 213 -3.57 -45.85 12.24
CA SER A 213 -4.52 -46.45 13.19
C SER A 213 -5.14 -47.70 12.57
N GLY A 214 -4.93 -48.87 13.18
CA GLY A 214 -5.44 -50.16 12.68
C GLY A 214 -6.98 -50.28 12.55
N ALA A 215 -7.73 -49.27 13.01
CA ALA A 215 -9.17 -49.12 12.80
C ALA A 215 -9.50 -47.65 12.44
N PRO A 216 -10.48 -47.38 11.55
CA PRO A 216 -10.85 -46.02 11.20
C PRO A 216 -11.47 -45.25 12.39
N ASP A 217 -10.79 -44.21 12.88
CA ASP A 217 -11.35 -43.26 13.84
C ASP A 217 -11.92 -42.04 13.13
N GLN A 218 -13.25 -42.03 12.95
CA GLN A 218 -13.96 -40.94 12.28
C GLN A 218 -13.93 -39.64 13.09
N ALA A 219 -13.87 -39.71 14.43
CA ALA A 219 -13.85 -38.53 15.27
C ALA A 219 -12.49 -37.83 15.18
N ALA A 220 -11.39 -38.58 15.24
CA ALA A 220 -10.04 -38.04 15.06
C ALA A 220 -9.87 -37.42 13.66
N LEU A 221 -10.41 -38.06 12.62
CA LEU A 221 -10.40 -37.49 11.26
C LEU A 221 -11.16 -36.16 11.20
N ALA A 222 -12.35 -36.08 11.79
CA ALA A 222 -13.15 -34.86 11.81
C ALA A 222 -12.44 -33.71 12.53
N VAL A 223 -11.75 -33.98 13.64
CA VAL A 223 -10.91 -33.01 14.35
C VAL A 223 -9.79 -32.50 13.44
N GLY A 224 -9.03 -33.38 12.80
CA GLY A 224 -7.93 -32.99 11.91
C GLY A 224 -8.40 -32.15 10.72
N ILE A 225 -9.59 -32.44 10.16
CA ILE A 225 -10.21 -31.62 9.11
C ILE A 225 -10.56 -30.22 9.66
N SER A 226 -11.17 -30.15 10.84
CA SER A 226 -11.53 -28.88 11.48
C SER A 226 -10.31 -27.98 11.72
N GLU A 227 -9.22 -28.55 12.23
CA GLU A 227 -7.94 -27.85 12.45
C GLU A 227 -7.33 -27.37 11.12
N ALA A 228 -7.38 -28.19 10.07
CA ALA A 228 -6.91 -27.82 8.75
C ALA A 228 -7.66 -26.61 8.19
N LEU A 229 -8.99 -26.58 8.33
CA LEU A 229 -9.85 -25.51 7.81
C LEU A 229 -9.59 -24.14 8.46
N ILE A 230 -9.05 -24.10 9.68
CA ILE A 230 -8.63 -22.83 10.30
C ILE A 230 -7.59 -22.11 9.42
N ASN A 231 -6.65 -22.84 8.81
CA ASN A 231 -5.64 -22.23 7.95
C ASN A 231 -6.27 -21.51 6.75
N THR A 232 -7.26 -22.13 6.09
CA THR A 232 -7.98 -21.47 4.99
C THR A 232 -8.73 -20.23 5.47
N MET A 233 -9.44 -20.33 6.59
CA MET A 233 -10.18 -19.19 7.14
C MET A 233 -9.25 -18.00 7.47
N THR A 234 -8.12 -18.25 8.12
CA THR A 234 -7.14 -17.20 8.42
C THR A 234 -6.53 -16.64 7.12
N GLY A 235 -6.19 -17.49 6.14
CA GLY A 235 -5.66 -17.06 4.84
C GLY A 235 -6.61 -16.16 4.06
N ILE A 236 -7.89 -16.54 3.98
CA ILE A 236 -8.94 -15.71 3.37
C ILE A 236 -9.04 -14.38 4.10
N SER A 237 -9.00 -14.38 5.44
CA SER A 237 -9.06 -13.15 6.22
C SER A 237 -7.92 -12.16 5.89
N VAL A 238 -6.69 -12.67 5.72
CA VAL A 238 -5.55 -11.86 5.28
C VAL A 238 -5.81 -11.26 3.89
N SER A 239 -6.22 -12.11 2.94
CA SER A 239 -6.44 -11.71 1.55
C SER A 239 -7.58 -10.71 1.40
N THR A 240 -8.68 -10.90 2.11
CA THR A 240 -9.83 -9.98 2.13
C THR A 240 -9.42 -8.63 2.69
N LEU A 241 -8.68 -8.57 3.81
CA LEU A 241 -8.22 -7.30 4.34
C LEU A 241 -7.25 -6.61 3.37
N ALA A 242 -6.33 -7.36 2.79
CA ALA A 242 -5.35 -6.83 1.84
C ALA A 242 -6.01 -6.22 0.60
N ILE A 243 -7.02 -6.89 0.00
CA ILE A 243 -7.67 -6.37 -1.21
C ILE A 243 -8.52 -5.14 -0.93
N ILE A 244 -9.22 -5.11 0.22
CA ILE A 244 -9.99 -3.93 0.64
C ILE A 244 -9.05 -2.74 0.80
N MET A 245 -7.96 -2.93 1.54
CA MET A 245 -6.99 -1.85 1.79
C MET A 245 -6.29 -1.41 0.50
N TYR A 246 -5.86 -2.35 -0.35
CA TYR A 246 -5.28 -2.05 -1.65
C TYR A 246 -6.20 -1.15 -2.48
N ASN A 247 -7.48 -1.53 -2.64
CA ASN A 247 -8.44 -0.75 -3.42
C ASN A 247 -8.72 0.64 -2.84
N ILE A 248 -8.81 0.76 -1.51
CA ILE A 248 -8.97 2.07 -0.84
C ILE A 248 -7.76 2.97 -1.09
N LEU A 249 -6.55 2.42 -1.00
CA LEU A 249 -5.30 3.16 -1.19
C LEU A 249 -5.14 3.59 -2.65
N THR A 250 -5.35 2.68 -3.61
CA THR A 250 -5.31 2.98 -5.03
C THR A 250 -6.34 4.05 -5.39
N SER A 251 -7.58 3.94 -4.92
CA SER A 251 -8.61 4.96 -5.17
C SER A 251 -8.23 6.34 -4.60
N LYS A 252 -7.51 6.39 -3.48
CA LYS A 252 -7.00 7.66 -2.95
C LYS A 252 -5.87 8.24 -3.81
N ILE A 253 -4.99 7.41 -4.34
CA ILE A 253 -3.91 7.83 -5.24
C ILE A 253 -4.51 8.35 -6.54
N ASP A 254 -5.46 7.63 -7.14
CA ASP A 254 -6.15 8.05 -8.36
C ASP A 254 -6.79 9.43 -8.22
N LYS A 255 -7.41 9.72 -7.07
CA LYS A 255 -7.95 11.06 -6.78
C LYS A 255 -6.88 12.15 -6.77
N LEU A 256 -5.68 11.86 -6.27
CA LEU A 256 -4.56 12.80 -6.30
C LEU A 256 -4.09 13.03 -7.73
N THR A 257 -3.96 11.96 -8.52
CA THR A 257 -3.63 12.03 -9.95
C THR A 257 -4.63 12.88 -10.72
N TYR A 258 -5.93 12.62 -10.56
CA TYR A 258 -6.96 13.39 -11.24
C TYR A 258 -6.95 14.87 -10.87
N ALA A 259 -6.68 15.19 -9.60
CA ALA A 259 -6.56 16.58 -9.17
C ALA A 259 -5.34 17.28 -9.80
N ILE A 260 -4.22 16.56 -9.95
CA ILE A 260 -3.04 17.06 -10.66
C ILE A 260 -3.38 17.31 -12.13
N ASP A 261 -4.00 16.35 -12.81
CA ASP A 261 -4.34 16.45 -14.23
C ASP A 261 -5.33 17.60 -14.47
N GLU A 262 -6.35 17.74 -13.62
CA GLU A 262 -7.33 18.81 -13.72
C GLU A 262 -6.70 20.19 -13.55
N ALA A 263 -5.82 20.35 -12.56
CA ALA A 263 -5.12 21.62 -12.34
C ALA A 263 -4.10 21.90 -13.45
N GLY A 264 -3.34 20.90 -13.88
CA GLY A 264 -2.38 20.99 -14.98
C GLY A 264 -3.05 21.46 -16.27
N PHE A 265 -4.17 20.83 -16.64
CA PHE A 265 -4.98 21.25 -17.77
C PHE A 265 -5.47 22.69 -17.63
N SER A 266 -5.91 23.08 -16.43
CA SER A 266 -6.37 24.44 -16.16
C SER A 266 -5.24 25.47 -16.33
N ILE A 267 -4.02 25.19 -15.87
CA ILE A 267 -2.86 26.08 -16.03
C ILE A 267 -2.57 26.29 -17.53
N VAL A 268 -2.51 25.20 -18.30
CA VAL A 268 -2.25 25.24 -19.74
C VAL A 268 -3.35 26.02 -20.48
N GLN A 269 -4.62 25.76 -20.15
CA GLN A 269 -5.77 26.45 -20.76
C GLN A 269 -5.78 27.95 -20.43
N THR A 270 -5.42 28.33 -19.21
CA THR A 270 -5.30 29.74 -18.82
C THR A 270 -4.18 30.43 -19.62
N TYR A 271 -3.03 29.80 -19.81
CA TYR A 271 -1.95 30.36 -20.63
C TYR A 271 -2.41 30.54 -22.08
N ALA A 272 -2.97 29.49 -22.67
CA ALA A 272 -3.43 29.49 -24.06
C ALA A 272 -4.56 30.51 -24.33
N SER A 273 -5.44 30.76 -23.36
CA SER A 273 -6.55 31.71 -23.54
C SER A 273 -6.15 33.17 -23.33
N SER A 274 -5.14 33.44 -22.50
CA SER A 274 -4.63 34.79 -22.24
C SER A 274 -3.67 35.30 -23.32
N HIS A 275 -3.07 34.41 -24.11
CA HIS A 275 -2.07 34.73 -25.14
C HIS A 275 -2.54 34.39 -26.56
N LYS A 276 -3.87 34.39 -26.78
CA LYS A 276 -4.52 34.19 -28.09
C LYS A 276 -4.62 35.48 -28.90
#